data_AF-Q6L8S4-F1
#
_entry.id   AF-Q6L8S4-F1
#
_cell.length_a   1.000
_cell.length_b   1.000
_cell.length_c   1.000
_cell.angle_alpha   90.00
_cell.angle_beta   90.00
_cell.angle_gamma   90.00
#
_symmetry.space_group_name_H-M   'P 1'
#
loop_
_entity.id
_entity.type
_entity.pdbx_description
1 polymer ?
#
loop_
_entity_poly.entity_id
_entity_poly.type
_entity_poly.pdbx_seq_one_letter_code
_entity_poly.pdbx_strand_id
1 'polypeptide(L)' 'VQDVEANLMKRCTHQLPFRGTCGSSGDEVCKKLYSAETKTNPSRCECIPDYKNRFCRCKLC' A
#
# COMPACT_ATOMS: atom_id res chain seq x y z
N VAL A 1 -14.92 5.27 21.61
CA VAL A 1 -14.06 4.08 21.36
C VAL A 1 -13.61 3.94 19.89
N GLN A 2 -14.16 4.68 18.92
CA GLN A 2 -13.81 4.49 17.50
C GLN A 2 -12.54 5.22 17.00
N ASP A 3 -12.06 6.27 17.69
CA ASP A 3 -10.88 7.04 17.24
C ASP A 3 -9.53 6.31 17.45
N VAL A 4 -9.49 5.34 18.36
CA VAL A 4 -8.25 4.61 18.69
C VAL A 4 -7.91 3.63 17.57
N GLU A 5 -8.89 2.85 17.09
CA GLU A 5 -8.69 1.92 15.96
C GLU A 5 -8.36 2.65 14.66
N ALA A 6 -9.02 3.77 14.37
CA ALA A 6 -8.74 4.57 13.19
C ALA A 6 -7.31 5.14 13.18
N ASN A 7 -6.80 5.56 14.36
CA ASN A 7 -5.42 6.05 14.49
C ASN A 7 -4.37 4.93 14.44
N LEU A 8 -4.68 3.74 14.97
CA LEU A 8 -3.82 2.56 14.82
C LEU A 8 -3.72 2.14 13.34
N MET A 9 -4.85 2.07 12.64
CA MET A 9 -4.91 1.73 11.21
C MET A 9 -4.12 2.74 10.34
N LYS A 10 -4.13 4.04 10.70
CA LYS A 10 -3.31 5.06 10.02
C LYS A 10 -1.82 4.85 10.25
N ARG A 11 -1.38 4.50 11.47
CA ARG A 11 0.04 4.26 11.78
C ARG A 11 0.63 3.07 11.01
N CYS A 12 -0.21 2.09 10.68
CA CYS A 12 0.21 0.91 9.95
C CYS A 12 0.09 1.03 8.43
N THR A 13 -0.39 2.16 7.92
CA THR A 13 -0.51 2.37 6.48
C THR A 13 0.71 3.11 5.96
N HIS A 14 1.48 2.47 5.09
CA HIS A 14 2.63 3.07 4.41
C HIS A 14 2.36 3.24 2.92
N GLN A 15 2.95 4.26 2.31
CA GLN A 15 2.78 4.54 0.89
C GLN A 15 4.12 4.60 0.17
N LEU A 16 4.20 3.98 -1.00
CA LEU A 16 5.36 4.07 -1.90
C LEU A 16 4.93 4.45 -3.31
N PRO A 17 5.73 5.23 -4.05
CA PRO A 17 5.49 5.46 -5.48
C PRO A 17 5.46 4.14 -6.26
N PHE A 18 4.49 3.99 -7.15
CA PHE A 18 4.33 2.82 -8.00
C PHE A 18 4.45 3.22 -9.47
N ARG A 19 5.46 2.68 -10.17
CA ARG A 19 5.68 2.99 -11.59
C ARG A 19 4.84 2.12 -12.54
N GLY A 20 4.33 0.98 -12.06
CA GLY A 20 3.45 0.09 -12.82
C GLY A 20 2.01 0.61 -12.94
N THR A 21 1.12 -0.17 -13.56
CA THR A 21 -0.31 0.18 -13.73
C THR A 21 -1.19 -0.47 -12.66
N CYS A 22 -2.16 0.29 -12.15
CA CYS A 22 -3.23 -0.29 -11.33
C CYS A 22 -4.24 -0.94 -12.28
N GLY A 23 -4.03 -2.22 -12.60
CA GLY A 23 -4.98 -3.08 -13.30
C GLY A 23 -5.43 -4.24 -12.41
N SER A 24 -5.96 -5.32 -12.99
CA SER A 24 -6.43 -6.49 -12.24
C SER A 24 -5.36 -7.14 -11.36
N SER A 25 -4.07 -6.96 -11.71
CA SER A 25 -2.91 -7.46 -10.95
C SER A 25 -2.13 -6.36 -10.22
N GLY A 26 -2.60 -5.11 -10.27
CA GLY A 26 -1.89 -3.94 -9.74
C GLY A 26 -1.55 -4.07 -8.26
N ASP A 27 -2.50 -4.56 -7.46
CA ASP A 27 -2.33 -4.74 -6.01
C ASP A 27 -1.28 -5.79 -5.67
N GLU A 28 -1.22 -6.88 -6.43
CA GLU A 28 -0.29 -7.98 -6.19
C GLU A 28 1.13 -7.61 -6.62
N VAL A 29 1.27 -6.93 -7.77
CA VAL A 29 2.55 -6.37 -8.23
C VAL A 29 3.04 -5.31 -7.24
N CYS A 30 2.13 -4.47 -6.77
CA CYS A 30 2.39 -3.46 -5.76
C CYS A 30 2.88 -4.07 -4.45
N LYS A 31 2.23 -5.14 -3.97
CA LYS A 31 2.67 -5.90 -2.79
C LYS A 31 4.07 -6.46 -2.96
N LYS A 32 4.36 -7.11 -4.09
CA LYS A 32 5.68 -7.68 -4.40
C LYS A 32 6.78 -6.62 -4.43
N LEU A 33 6.52 -5.48 -5.09
CA LEU A 33 7.44 -4.35 -5.14
C LEU A 33 7.70 -3.77 -3.76
N TYR A 34 6.63 -3.53 -2.99
CA TYR A 34 6.73 -3.04 -1.63
C TYR A 34 7.59 -3.96 -0.75
N SER A 35 7.36 -5.28 -0.82
CA SER A 35 8.16 -6.25 -0.07
C SER A 35 9.63 -6.26 -0.51
N ALA A 36 9.89 -6.10 -1.80
CA ALA A 36 11.26 -6.08 -2.34
C ALA A 36 12.05 -4.83 -1.89
N GLU A 37 11.42 -3.65 -1.88
CA GLU A 37 12.04 -2.38 -1.52
C GLU A 37 12.20 -2.21 0.00
N THR A 38 11.18 -2.55 0.77
CA THR A 38 11.17 -2.30 2.23
C THR A 38 11.67 -3.49 3.05
N LYS A 39 11.86 -4.66 2.43
CA LYS A 39 12.15 -5.93 3.13
C LYS A 39 11.11 -6.29 4.20
N THR A 40 9.90 -5.75 4.09
CA THR A 40 8.77 -6.10 4.97
C THR A 40 7.72 -6.89 4.21
N ASN A 41 6.81 -7.56 4.91
CA ASN A 41 5.75 -8.34 4.28
C ASN A 41 4.38 -7.79 4.70
N PRO A 42 3.82 -6.82 3.97
CA PRO A 42 2.55 -6.20 4.33
C PRO A 42 1.40 -7.21 4.28
N SER A 43 0.42 -7.06 5.17
CA SER A 43 -0.79 -7.88 5.20
C SER A 43 -1.59 -7.69 3.90
N ARG A 44 -1.80 -6.43 3.51
CA ARG A 44 -2.53 -6.02 2.30
C ARG A 44 -1.85 -4.83 1.65
N CYS A 45 -1.92 -4.75 0.32
CA CYS A 45 -1.55 -3.57 -0.45
C CYS A 45 -2.63 -3.25 -1.47
N GLU A 46 -2.78 -1.97 -1.77
CA GLU A 46 -3.69 -1.43 -2.77
C GLU A 46 -2.93 -0.50 -3.69
N CYS A 47 -3.15 -0.65 -4.99
CA CYS A 47 -2.65 0.25 -6.00
C CYS A 47 -3.64 1.40 -6.15
N ILE A 48 -3.19 2.60 -5.79
CA ILE A 48 -3.99 3.83 -5.84
C ILE A 48 -3.59 4.62 -7.09
N PRO A 49 -4.47 4.72 -8.11
CA PRO A 49 -4.27 5.63 -9.22
C PRO A 49 -4.61 7.06 -8.80
N ASP A 50 -3.65 7.97 -8.86
CA ASP A 50 -3.84 9.39 -8.57
C ASP A 50 -3.42 10.23 -9.78
N TYR A 51 -4.34 10.41 -10.73
CA TYR A 51 -4.19 11.17 -11.99
C TYR A 51 -2.86 10.95 -12.75
N LYS A 52 -1.77 11.57 -12.30
CA LYS A 52 -0.41 11.53 -12.89
C LYS A 52 0.55 10.59 -12.17
N ASN A 53 0.27 10.26 -10.91
CA ASN A 53 1.08 9.37 -10.09
C ASN A 53 0.28 8.14 -9.70
N ARG A 54 1.00 7.09 -9.33
CA ARG A 54 0.40 5.88 -8.78
C ARG A 54 1.16 5.55 -7.52
N PHE A 55 0.45 5.06 -6.52
CA PHE A 55 1.04 4.74 -5.23
C PHE A 55 0.59 3.36 -4.78
N CYS A 56 1.52 2.66 -4.14
CA CYS A 56 1.26 1.50 -3.34
C CYS A 56 0.89 1.92 -1.94
N ARG A 57 -0.36 1.71 -1.52
CA ARG A 57 -0.78 1.87 -0.13
C ARG A 57 -0.81 0.50 0.53
N CYS A 58 0.11 0.23 1.45
CA CYS A 58 0.25 -1.06 2.11
C CYS A 58 -0.01 -0.95 3.61
N LYS A 59 -0.71 -1.95 4.14
CA LYS A 59 -0.94 -2.16 5.57
C LYS A 59 0.11 -3.11 6.14
N LEU A 60 0.84 -2.65 7.14
CA LEU A 60 1.87 -3.40 7.87
C LEU A 60 1.34 -4.07 9.13
N CYS A 61 0.22 -3.54 9.62
CA CYS A 61 -0.76 -4.17 10.49
C CYS A 61 -2.13 -3.84 9.85
#